data_AF-A0A970B5P0-F1
#
_entry.id   AF-A0A970B5P0-F1
#
_cell.length_a   1.000
_cell.length_b   1.000
_cell.length_c   1.000
_cell.angle_alpha   90.00
_cell.angle_beta   90.00
_cell.angle_gamma   90.00
#
_symmetry.space_group_name_H-M   'P 1'
#
loop_
_entity.id
_entity.type
_entity.pdbx_description
1 polymer ?
#
loop_
_entity_poly.entity_id
_entity_poly.type
_entity_poly.pdbx_seq_one_letter_code
_entity_poly.pdbx_strand_id
1 'polypeptide(L)' 'MTTATTANYSCEKVTTFSHLKCKECGAKYEPKAIHVCEMCFGPLEVDYDYDAIAAKVSRATIEAGPNSIWRYRDFLPVQT' A
#
# COMPACT_ATOMS: atom_id res chain seq x y z
N MET A 1 -15.53 38.18 -20.86
CA MET A 1 -16.20 36.98 -20.32
C MET A 1 -15.08 36.06 -19.82
N THR A 2 -14.79 36.12 -18.54
CA THR A 2 -13.72 35.37 -17.86
C THR A 2 -14.16 33.92 -17.66
N THR A 3 -13.52 32.97 -18.35
CA THR A 3 -13.76 31.54 -18.13
C THR A 3 -12.86 31.07 -16.99
N ALA A 4 -13.47 30.66 -15.88
CA ALA A 4 -12.81 30.04 -14.74
C ALA A 4 -12.33 28.63 -15.11
N THR A 5 -11.04 28.36 -14.94
CA THR A 5 -10.45 27.02 -15.05
C THR A 5 -10.80 26.23 -13.79
N THR A 6 -11.56 25.14 -13.95
CA THR A 6 -11.86 24.16 -12.90
C THR A 6 -10.57 23.41 -12.55
N ALA A 7 -10.02 23.68 -11.37
CA ALA A 7 -8.96 22.86 -10.78
C ALA A 7 -9.60 21.57 -10.24
N ASN A 8 -9.31 20.44 -10.89
CA ASN A 8 -9.67 19.12 -10.39
C ASN A 8 -8.72 18.76 -9.23
N TYR A 9 -9.18 18.96 -8.00
CA TYR A 9 -8.51 18.46 -6.81
C TYR A 9 -8.97 17.02 -6.54
N SER A 10 -8.22 16.05 -7.06
CA SER A 10 -8.35 14.65 -6.68
C SER A 10 -7.55 14.43 -5.40
N CYS A 11 -8.22 14.20 -4.27
CA CYS A 11 -7.60 13.58 -3.10
C CYS A 11 -7.53 12.08 -3.38
N GLU A 12 -6.50 11.66 -4.11
CA GLU A 12 -6.26 10.24 -4.37
C GLU A 12 -5.92 9.56 -3.04
N LYS A 13 -6.72 8.55 -2.65
CA LYS A 13 -6.39 7.71 -1.50
C LYS A 13 -5.05 7.05 -1.78
N VAL A 14 -3.99 7.57 -1.20
CA VAL A 14 -2.65 6.99 -1.33
C VAL A 14 -2.67 5.64 -0.60
N THR A 15 -2.77 4.55 -1.34
CA THR A 15 -2.59 3.18 -0.85
C THR A 15 -1.10 2.88 -0.80
N THR A 16 -0.60 2.35 0.32
CA THR A 16 0.82 2.03 0.50
C THR A 16 1.21 0.68 -0.10
N PHE A 17 0.23 -0.09 -0.57
CA PHE A 17 0.40 -1.31 -1.35
C PHE A 17 -0.70 -1.40 -2.40
N SER A 18 -0.46 -2.15 -3.48
CA SER A 18 -1.43 -2.29 -4.57
C SER A 18 -1.78 -3.74 -4.92
N HIS A 19 -0.83 -4.66 -4.81
CA HIS A 19 -1.02 -6.07 -5.19
C HIS A 19 -0.10 -6.99 -4.39
N LEU A 20 -0.33 -8.30 -4.51
CA LEU A 20 0.65 -9.31 -4.13
C LEU A 20 1.51 -9.66 -5.34
N LYS A 21 2.78 -9.95 -5.11
CA LYS A 21 3.76 -10.29 -6.13
C LYS A 21 4.46 -11.57 -5.73
N CYS A 22 4.55 -12.53 -6.66
CA CYS A 22 5.35 -13.71 -6.44
C CYS A 22 6.83 -13.34 -6.38
N LYS A 23 7.52 -13.83 -5.36
CA LYS A 23 8.96 -13.60 -5.18
C LYS A 23 9.80 -14.21 -6.32
N GLU A 24 9.39 -15.39 -6.80
CA GLU A 24 10.17 -16.17 -7.76
C GLU A 24 9.92 -15.74 -9.21
N CYS A 25 8.65 -15.69 -9.63
CA CYS A 25 8.29 -15.40 -11.03
C CYS A 25 7.78 -13.98 -11.27
N GLY A 26 7.53 -13.19 -10.22
CA GLY A 26 7.03 -11.82 -10.34
C GLY A 26 5.55 -11.68 -10.74
N ALA A 27 4.80 -12.79 -10.84
CA ALA A 27 3.37 -12.76 -11.16
C ALA A 27 2.59 -11.93 -10.12
N LYS A 28 1.65 -11.13 -10.60
CA LYS A 28 0.86 -10.19 -9.80
C LYS A 28 -0.52 -10.76 -9.49
N TYR A 29 -0.98 -10.57 -8.25
CA TYR A 29 -2.25 -11.05 -7.74
C TYR A 29 -2.98 -9.95 -6.99
N GLU A 30 -4.30 -10.01 -6.96
CA GLU A 30 -5.09 -9.14 -6.09
C GLU A 30 -4.74 -9.36 -4.60
N PRO A 31 -4.82 -8.31 -3.75
CA PRO A 31 -4.56 -8.43 -2.32
C PRO A 31 -5.66 -9.21 -1.61
N LYS A 32 -5.50 -10.53 -1.62
CA LYS A 32 -6.36 -11.53 -0.97
C LYS A 32 -5.54 -12.32 0.05
N ALA A 33 -6.23 -13.07 0.91
CA ALA A 33 -5.58 -13.98 1.87
C ALA A 33 -5.03 -15.25 1.19
N ILE A 34 -4.10 -15.07 0.26
CA ILE A 34 -3.39 -16.12 -0.48
C ILE A 34 -1.89 -15.94 -0.28
N HIS A 35 -1.14 -17.04 -0.32
CA HIS A 35 0.31 -17.03 -0.04
C HIS A 35 1.13 -17.83 -1.05
N VAL A 36 0.48 -18.55 -1.98
CA VAL A 36 1.13 -19.43 -2.97
C VAL A 36 0.79 -18.95 -4.38
N CYS A 37 1.82 -18.85 -5.22
CA CYS A 37 1.67 -18.60 -6.64
C CYS A 37 1.21 -19.85 -7.38
N GLU A 38 0.12 -19.76 -8.14
CA GLU A 38 -0.42 -20.87 -8.94
C GLU A 38 0.50 -21.30 -10.10
N MET A 39 1.41 -20.43 -10.54
CA MET A 39 2.27 -20.68 -11.70
C MET A 39 3.56 -21.42 -11.34
N CYS A 40 4.15 -21.11 -10.18
CA CYS A 40 5.48 -21.61 -9.79
C CYS A 40 5.55 -22.17 -8.37
N PHE A 41 4.43 -22.17 -7.63
CA PHE A 41 4.35 -22.58 -6.22
C PHE A 41 5.27 -21.79 -5.27
N GLY A 42 5.80 -20.65 -5.73
CA GLY A 42 6.59 -19.73 -4.92
C GLY A 42 5.73 -18.89 -3.97
N PRO A 43 6.35 -18.30 -2.93
CA PRO A 43 5.66 -17.45 -1.98
C PRO A 43 5.19 -16.14 -2.63
N LEU A 44 4.01 -15.67 -2.23
CA LEU A 44 3.50 -14.34 -2.56
C LEU A 44 3.87 -13.35 -1.46
N GLU A 45 4.41 -12.21 -1.85
CA GLU A 45 4.78 -11.09 -0.99
C GLU A 45 3.91 -9.87 -1.35
N VAL A 46 3.82 -8.88 -0.46
CA VAL A 46 3.10 -7.64 -0.71
C VAL A 46 3.97 -6.70 -1.53
N ASP A 47 3.45 -6.13 -2.61
CA ASP A 47 4.13 -5.10 -3.39
C ASP A 47 3.83 -3.72 -2.79
N TYR A 48 4.78 -3.22 -2.00
CA TYR A 48 4.69 -1.93 -1.31
C TYR A 48 5.17 -0.78 -2.20
N ASP A 49 4.48 0.35 -2.11
CA ASP A 49 4.95 1.64 -2.59
C ASP A 49 5.77 2.32 -1.49
N TYR A 50 7.10 2.16 -1.58
CA TYR A 50 8.01 2.72 -0.59
C TYR A 50 8.07 4.25 -0.60
N ASP A 51 7.82 4.89 -1.75
CA ASP A 51 7.79 6.35 -1.84
C ASP A 51 6.56 6.90 -1.12
N ALA A 52 5.40 6.26 -1.31
CA ALA A 52 4.17 6.57 -0.59
C ALA A 52 4.30 6.34 0.92
N ILE A 53 4.99 5.27 1.34
CA ILE A 53 5.28 5.00 2.76
C ILE A 53 6.20 6.08 3.33
N ALA A 54 7.31 6.39 2.65
CA ALA A 54 8.28 7.39 3.10
C ALA A 54 7.68 8.79 3.23
N ALA A 55 6.72 9.14 2.38
CA ALA A 55 6.00 10.43 2.44
C ALA A 55 5.08 10.57 3.67
N LYS A 56 4.64 9.47 4.28
CA LYS A 56 3.66 9.47 5.37
C LYS A 56 4.22 9.05 6.73
N VAL A 57 5.17 8.12 6.71
CA VAL A 57 5.65 7.46 7.91
C VAL A 57 6.94 8.08 8.39
N SER A 58 6.95 8.48 9.66
CA SER A 58 8.15 8.88 10.38
C SER A 58 8.16 8.21 11.74
N ARG A 59 9.32 8.24 12.41
CA ARG A 59 9.41 7.76 13.78
C ARG A 59 8.41 8.46 14.71
N ALA A 60 8.23 9.77 14.55
CA ALA A 60 7.30 10.55 15.36
C ALA A 60 5.84 10.14 15.15
N THR A 61 5.43 9.86 13.90
CA THR A 61 4.05 9.42 13.61
C THR A 61 3.78 8.02 14.16
N ILE A 62 4.76 7.11 14.12
CA ILE A 62 4.68 5.79 14.73
C ILE A 62 4.56 5.89 16.26
N GLU A 63 5.38 6.74 16.90
CA GLU A 63 5.37 6.92 18.36
C GLU A 63 4.07 7.54 18.88
N ALA A 64 3.44 8.43 18.10
CA ALA A 64 2.14 9.04 18.41
C ALA A 64 0.96 8.05 18.27
N GLY A 65 1.16 6.90 17.62
CA GLY A 65 0.13 5.89 17.43
C GLY A 65 -0.21 5.06 18.68
N PRO A 66 -1.27 4.23 18.63
CA PRO A 66 -1.69 3.39 19.75
C PRO A 66 -0.60 2.40 20.16
N ASN A 67 -0.59 1.96 21.43
CA ASN A 67 0.34 0.91 21.91
C ASN A 67 -0.12 -0.49 21.47
N SER A 68 -0.13 -0.69 20.16
CA SER A 68 -0.45 -1.94 19.47
C SER A 68 0.20 -1.95 18.09
N ILE A 69 0.12 -3.08 17.38
CA ILE A 69 0.62 -3.21 15.99
C ILE A 69 0.00 -2.18 15.04
N TRP A 70 -1.17 -1.63 15.37
CA TRP A 70 -1.89 -0.65 14.56
C TRP A 70 -1.17 0.71 14.43
N ARG A 71 -0.11 0.99 15.20
CA ARG A 71 0.77 2.15 14.92
C ARG A 71 1.53 2.03 13.59
N TYR A 72 1.66 0.82 13.05
CA TYR A 72 2.31 0.54 11.76
C TYR A 72 1.32 0.37 10.62
N ARG A 73 0.10 0.92 10.75
CA ARG A 73 -1.01 0.69 9.81
C ARG A 73 -0.64 0.91 8.35
N ASP A 74 0.18 1.91 8.05
CA ASP A 74 0.62 2.21 6.68
C ASP A 74 1.52 1.10 6.08
N PHE A 75 2.14 0.25 6.90
CA PHE A 75 2.87 -0.93 6.45
C PHE A 75 2.00 -2.19 6.38
N LEU A 76 0.80 -2.19 6.95
CA LEU A 76 0.00 -3.41 7.04
C LEU A 76 -0.83 -3.60 5.77
N PRO A 77 -0.80 -4.79 5.14
CA PRO A 77 -1.56 -5.09 3.93
C PRO A 77 -3.03 -5.41 4.25
N VAL A 78 -3.71 -4.49 4.93
CA VAL A 78 -5.10 -4.64 5.37
C VAL A 78 -6.00 -3.67 4.65
N GLN A 79 -7.16 -4.16 4.21
CA GLN A 79 -8.24 -3.30 3.72
C GLN A 79 -8.97 -2.69 4.93
N THR A 80 -9.36 -1.42 4.82
CA THR A 80 -10.09 -0.69 5.87
C THR A 80 -11.26 0.06 5.31
#